data_AF-A0AAF0UPZ8-F1
#
_entry.id   AF-A0AAF0UPZ8-F1
#
_cell.length_a   1.000
_cell.length_b   1.000
_cell.length_c   1.000
_cell.angle_alpha   90.00
_cell.angle_beta   90.00
_cell.angle_gamma   90.00
#
_symmetry.space_group_name_H-M   'P 1'
#
loop_
_entity.id
_entity.type
_entity.pdbx_description
1 polymer ?
#
loop_
_entity_poly.entity_id
_entity_poly.type
_entity_poly.pdbx_seq_one_letter_code
_entity_poly.pdbx_strand_id
1 'polypeptide(L)'
;MDQEDIKSTRLEEVDIPQNIDLLNKWTIPKVNIKTIYDYGWFDKISNKQLIKTTEQSLALNSSEQTIRLLNKRDIELYKSQYKFLHIGMVQIAFKPLTLKGLPETFLAALRDARNLNFRQSLMGSIESTVAYGPVYFNAQPNLQLSLTNSNILDALTLNVKTHGYNYAPGSELICLSYRIYYKLLATLNPRCKLYDTSDQTILVETNFARSKVTTRRPIKWEEINF
;
A
#
# COMPACT_ATOMS: atom_id res chain seq x y z
N MET A 1 55.92 -37.87 -10.51
CA MET A 1 55.58 -38.59 -9.28
C MET A 1 56.10 -37.70 -8.16
N ASP A 2 55.31 -36.83 -7.53
CA ASP A 2 53.86 -36.85 -7.38
C ASP A 2 53.26 -35.45 -7.30
N GLN A 3 52.02 -35.41 -7.78
CA GLN A 3 51.11 -34.29 -7.85
C GLN A 3 50.04 -34.61 -6.81
N GLU A 4 50.04 -33.94 -5.66
CA GLU A 4 48.94 -34.02 -4.68
C GLU A 4 48.58 -32.58 -4.28
N ASP A 5 47.56 -32.02 -4.93
CA ASP A 5 46.14 -32.05 -4.55
C ASP A 5 45.78 -30.88 -3.64
N ILE A 6 45.70 -29.70 -4.27
CA ILE A 6 45.02 -28.54 -3.72
C ILE A 6 43.53 -28.90 -3.69
N LYS A 7 43.04 -29.31 -2.52
CA LYS A 7 41.60 -29.48 -2.28
C LYS A 7 40.89 -28.16 -2.60
N SER A 8 40.21 -28.15 -3.73
CA SER A 8 39.26 -27.10 -4.11
C SER A 8 38.19 -27.02 -3.03
N THR A 9 38.22 -25.95 -2.23
CA THR A 9 37.14 -25.61 -1.32
C THR A 9 35.94 -25.22 -2.19
N ARG A 10 35.07 -26.19 -2.42
CA ARG A 10 33.76 -25.96 -3.03
C ARG A 10 33.06 -24.93 -2.14
N LEU A 11 32.91 -23.70 -2.61
CA LEU A 11 32.03 -22.72 -1.99
C LEU A 11 30.66 -23.39 -1.90
N GLU A 12 30.19 -23.67 -0.69
CA GLU A 12 28.83 -24.13 -0.46
C GLU A 12 27.90 -23.09 -1.10
N GLU A 13 27.05 -23.54 -2.03
CA GLU A 13 25.96 -22.72 -2.53
C GLU A 13 25.14 -22.31 -1.32
N VAL A 14 25.23 -21.04 -0.94
CA VAL A 14 24.43 -20.47 0.15
C VAL A 14 22.98 -20.63 -0.27
N ASP A 15 22.27 -21.54 0.38
CA ASP A 15 20.81 -21.67 0.25
C ASP A 15 20.21 -20.27 0.36
N ILE A 16 19.71 -19.74 -0.77
CA ILE A 16 18.95 -18.50 -0.76
C ILE A 16 17.83 -18.75 0.25
N PRO A 17 17.73 -17.99 1.36
CA PRO A 17 16.72 -18.26 2.35
C PRO A 17 15.37 -18.29 1.64
N GLN A 18 14.61 -19.39 1.73
CA GLN A 18 13.31 -19.57 1.05
C GLN A 18 12.40 -18.34 1.17
N ASN A 19 12.59 -17.58 2.25
CA ASN A 19 11.94 -16.32 2.56
C ASN A 19 12.24 -15.13 1.59
N ILE A 20 13.41 -15.05 0.94
CA ILE A 20 13.71 -14.00 -0.06
C ILE A 20 12.91 -14.27 -1.34
N ASP A 21 12.89 -15.51 -1.81
CA ASP A 21 12.05 -15.93 -2.93
C ASP A 21 10.56 -15.70 -2.67
N LEU A 22 10.11 -15.95 -1.44
CA LEU A 22 8.74 -15.67 -1.03
C LEU A 22 8.45 -14.17 -1.04
N LEU A 23 9.37 -13.33 -0.57
CA LEU A 23 9.21 -11.88 -0.59
C LEU A 23 9.15 -11.33 -2.02
N ASN A 24 10.02 -11.82 -2.90
CA ASN A 24 10.07 -11.41 -4.32
C ASN A 24 8.80 -11.83 -5.09
N LYS A 25 8.23 -12.99 -4.76
CA LYS A 25 6.96 -13.48 -5.34
C LYS A 25 5.73 -12.84 -4.71
N TRP A 26 5.86 -12.26 -3.52
CA TRP A 26 4.71 -11.70 -2.80
C TRP A 26 4.22 -10.41 -3.45
N THR A 27 2.93 -10.38 -3.74
CA THR A 27 2.23 -9.19 -4.24
C THR A 27 0.94 -9.01 -3.46
N ILE A 28 0.45 -7.77 -3.40
CA ILE A 28 -0.81 -7.47 -2.75
C ILE A 28 -1.93 -8.28 -3.44
N PRO A 29 -2.70 -9.11 -2.69
CA PRO A 29 -3.76 -9.92 -3.26
C PRO A 29 -4.74 -9.09 -4.07
N LYS A 30 -5.04 -9.51 -5.30
CA LYS A 30 -5.96 -8.79 -6.19
C LYS A 30 -7.40 -8.93 -5.68
N VAL A 31 -8.10 -7.80 -5.62
CA VAL A 31 -9.55 -7.76 -5.41
C VAL A 31 -10.26 -7.76 -6.75
N ASN A 32 -11.33 -8.55 -6.86
CA ASN A 32 -12.17 -8.60 -8.05
C ASN A 32 -13.00 -7.30 -8.14
N ILE A 33 -12.88 -6.57 -9.25
CA ILE A 33 -13.54 -5.25 -9.41
C ILE A 33 -15.07 -5.34 -9.23
N LYS A 34 -15.69 -6.47 -9.56
CA LYS A 34 -17.14 -6.69 -9.38
C LYS A 34 -17.59 -6.69 -7.92
N THR A 35 -16.67 -6.89 -6.98
CA THR A 35 -16.98 -6.74 -5.55
C THR A 35 -17.00 -5.27 -5.14
N ILE A 36 -16.22 -4.41 -5.83
CA ILE A 36 -16.10 -2.97 -5.56
C ILE A 36 -17.22 -2.18 -6.23
N TYR A 37 -17.55 -2.52 -7.48
CA TYR A 37 -18.54 -1.79 -8.27
C TYR A 37 -19.65 -2.69 -8.76
N ASP A 38 -20.86 -2.14 -8.83
CA ASP A 38 -21.88 -2.72 -9.67
C ASP A 38 -21.50 -2.57 -11.14
N TYR A 39 -21.43 -3.71 -11.81
CA TYR A 39 -20.89 -3.81 -13.15
C TYR A 39 -21.86 -4.63 -13.98
N GLY A 40 -22.85 -3.92 -14.54
CA GLY A 40 -23.89 -4.50 -15.38
C GLY A 40 -23.48 -4.61 -16.84
N TRP A 41 -24.37 -5.18 -17.66
CA TRP A 41 -24.15 -5.31 -19.10
C TRP A 41 -23.99 -3.93 -19.78
N PHE A 42 -24.82 -2.94 -19.42
CA PHE A 42 -24.71 -1.59 -19.97
C PHE A 42 -23.41 -0.85 -19.58
N ASP A 43 -22.77 -1.21 -18.46
CA ASP A 43 -21.50 -0.61 -18.03
C ASP A 43 -20.30 -1.08 -18.89
N LYS A 44 -20.38 -2.27 -19.50
CA LYS A 44 -19.33 -2.81 -20.40
C LYS A 44 -19.11 -1.96 -21.64
N ILE A 45 -20.13 -1.23 -22.07
CA ILE A 45 -20.08 -0.35 -23.25
C ILE A 45 -19.33 0.96 -22.91
N SER A 46 -19.26 1.33 -21.62
CA SER A 46 -18.65 2.57 -21.17
C SER A 46 -17.19 2.45 -20.69
N ASN A 47 -16.65 1.26 -20.39
CA ASN A 47 -15.21 0.99 -20.13
C ASN A 47 -14.42 2.05 -19.33
N LYS A 48 -14.93 2.52 -18.18
CA LYS A 48 -14.24 3.56 -17.39
C LYS A 48 -14.00 3.18 -15.92
N GLN A 49 -13.63 1.92 -15.68
CA GLN A 49 -12.98 1.48 -14.46
C GLN A 49 -11.48 1.35 -14.70
N LEU A 50 -10.66 1.82 -13.76
CA LEU A 50 -9.21 1.77 -13.87
C LEU A 50 -8.60 1.27 -12.57
N ILE A 51 -7.73 0.27 -12.70
CA ILE A 51 -6.86 -0.20 -11.61
C ILE A 51 -5.49 0.40 -11.86
N LYS A 52 -4.99 1.15 -10.87
CA LYS A 52 -3.61 1.64 -10.86
C LYS A 52 -2.82 0.89 -9.81
N THR A 53 -1.64 0.40 -10.18
CA THR A 53 -0.66 -0.17 -9.22
C THR A 53 0.60 0.66 -9.29
N THR A 54 1.24 0.89 -8.16
CA THR A 54 2.50 1.63 -8.09
C THR A 54 3.34 1.04 -6.96
N GLU A 55 4.64 0.95 -7.20
CA GLU A 55 5.63 0.55 -6.20
C GLU A 55 6.65 1.67 -6.08
N GLN A 56 7.01 1.99 -4.85
CA GLN A 56 7.98 3.03 -4.50
C GLN A 56 8.79 2.56 -3.30
N SER A 57 10.10 2.71 -3.37
CA SER A 57 10.95 2.57 -2.19
C SER A 57 10.90 3.87 -1.39
N LEU A 58 10.92 3.76 -0.07
CA LEU A 58 10.93 4.91 0.83
C LEU A 58 12.18 4.86 1.71
N ALA A 59 12.88 5.98 1.74
CA ALA A 59 13.87 6.24 2.77
C ALA A 59 13.15 6.55 4.08
N LEU A 60 13.44 5.75 5.10
CA LEU A 60 12.86 5.90 6.42
C LEU A 60 13.98 6.25 7.40
N ASN A 61 13.87 7.43 7.99
CA ASN A 61 14.62 7.80 9.16
C ASN A 61 13.59 8.25 10.22
N SER A 62 14.05 8.81 11.33
CA SER A 62 13.16 9.30 12.40
C SER A 62 12.17 10.41 12.00
N SER A 63 12.12 10.82 10.72
CA SER A 63 11.15 11.79 10.19
C SER A 63 9.82 11.15 9.74
N GLU A 64 8.80 11.99 9.65
CA GLU A 64 7.54 11.69 8.97
C GLU A 64 7.70 11.81 7.45
N GLN A 65 7.07 10.92 6.68
CA GLN A 65 6.98 10.95 5.22
C GLN A 65 5.52 11.16 4.79
N THR A 66 5.29 12.01 3.80
CA THR A 66 3.96 12.26 3.22
C THR A 66 3.97 11.88 1.74
N ILE A 67 3.15 10.90 1.36
CA ILE A 67 3.10 10.36 0.00
C ILE A 67 1.72 10.63 -0.61
N ARG A 68 1.68 11.37 -1.72
CA ARG A 68 0.47 11.53 -2.54
C ARG A 68 0.34 10.36 -3.49
N LEU A 69 -0.72 9.57 -3.36
CA LEU A 69 -0.88 8.33 -4.15
C LEU A 69 -1.41 8.58 -5.57
N LEU A 70 -2.08 9.72 -5.78
CA LEU A 70 -2.46 10.22 -7.10
C LEU A 70 -1.30 11.02 -7.70
N ASN A 71 -1.09 10.89 -9.02
CA ASN A 71 -0.07 11.67 -9.72
C ASN A 71 -0.71 12.69 -10.66
N LYS A 72 -0.04 13.83 -10.86
CA LYS A 72 -0.54 14.95 -11.68
C LYS A 72 -0.77 14.54 -13.13
N ARG A 73 0.14 13.76 -13.73
CA ARG A 73 0.09 13.36 -15.14
C ARG A 73 -1.19 12.61 -15.49
N ASP A 74 -1.57 11.65 -14.66
CA ASP A 74 -2.78 10.85 -14.83
C ASP A 74 -4.03 11.74 -14.71
N ILE A 75 -4.07 12.61 -13.70
CA ILE A 75 -5.19 13.52 -13.50
C ILE A 75 -5.38 14.45 -14.71
N GLU A 76 -4.31 15.03 -15.24
CA GLU A 76 -4.39 15.88 -16.44
C GLU A 76 -4.88 15.10 -17.66
N LEU A 77 -4.45 13.84 -17.83
CA LEU A 77 -4.94 12.98 -18.91
C LEU A 77 -6.46 12.76 -18.79
N TYR A 78 -6.96 12.52 -17.58
CA TYR A 78 -8.38 12.20 -17.34
C TYR A 78 -9.31 13.40 -17.54
N LYS A 79 -8.87 14.62 -17.22
CA LYS A 79 -9.66 15.85 -17.36
C LYS A 79 -10.21 16.07 -18.77
N SER A 80 -9.52 15.57 -19.79
CA SER A 80 -9.96 15.72 -21.19
C SER A 80 -11.23 14.95 -21.53
N GLN A 81 -11.57 13.90 -20.78
CA GLN A 81 -12.67 12.98 -21.11
C GLN A 81 -13.68 12.78 -19.97
N TYR A 82 -13.34 13.21 -18.75
CA TYR A 82 -14.10 12.95 -17.54
C TYR A 82 -14.26 14.19 -16.69
N LYS A 83 -15.31 14.20 -15.86
CA LYS A 83 -15.56 15.27 -14.88
C LYS A 83 -15.16 14.85 -13.48
N PHE A 84 -15.37 13.58 -13.15
CA PHE A 84 -15.18 13.07 -11.80
C PHE A 84 -14.35 11.79 -11.78
N LEU A 85 -13.73 11.56 -10.63
CA LEU A 85 -12.99 10.38 -10.25
C LEU A 85 -13.63 9.84 -8.97
N HIS A 86 -13.98 8.56 -8.94
CA HIS A 86 -14.43 7.90 -7.72
C HIS A 86 -13.44 6.82 -7.32
N ILE A 87 -12.94 6.86 -6.08
CA ILE A 87 -12.04 5.88 -5.49
C ILE A 87 -12.84 4.93 -4.62
N GLY A 88 -13.00 3.68 -5.07
CA GLY A 88 -13.79 2.67 -4.38
C GLY A 88 -12.96 1.81 -3.42
N MET A 89 -11.69 1.60 -3.72
CA MET A 89 -10.80 0.84 -2.85
C MET A 89 -9.34 1.24 -3.07
N VAL A 90 -8.56 1.20 -1.98
CA VAL A 90 -7.12 1.36 -1.97
C VAL A 90 -6.52 0.21 -1.17
N GLN A 91 -5.50 -0.44 -1.72
CA GLN A 91 -4.70 -1.43 -1.01
C GLN A 91 -3.30 -0.86 -0.81
N ILE A 92 -2.77 -0.94 0.40
CA ILE A 92 -1.46 -0.39 0.76
C ILE A 92 -0.67 -1.50 1.43
N ALA A 93 0.54 -1.77 0.93
CA ALA A 93 1.42 -2.77 1.46
C ALA A 93 2.83 -2.22 1.70
N PHE A 94 3.46 -2.75 2.74
CA PHE A 94 4.81 -2.44 3.16
C PHE A 94 5.62 -3.72 3.14
N LYS A 95 6.78 -3.68 2.47
CA LYS A 95 7.73 -4.80 2.36
C LYS A 95 9.04 -4.39 3.03
N PRO A 96 9.68 -5.28 3.80
CA PRO A 96 10.98 -4.99 4.40
C PRO A 96 12.07 -4.87 3.32
N LEU A 97 12.92 -3.85 3.43
CA LEU A 97 14.23 -3.77 2.78
C LEU A 97 15.37 -3.87 3.80
N THR A 98 15.04 -4.32 5.02
CA THR A 98 15.96 -4.47 6.15
C THR A 98 16.15 -5.95 6.53
N LEU A 99 17.08 -6.21 7.45
CA LEU A 99 17.24 -7.53 8.06
C LEU A 99 15.97 -7.94 8.82
N LYS A 100 15.72 -9.25 8.87
CA LYS A 100 14.54 -9.79 9.56
C LYS A 100 14.70 -9.76 11.08
N GLY A 101 13.56 -9.71 11.76
CA GLY A 101 13.48 -9.86 13.22
C GLY A 101 13.97 -8.65 14.02
N LEU A 102 14.23 -7.53 13.36
CA LEU A 102 14.58 -6.29 14.02
C LEU A 102 13.33 -5.61 14.64
N PRO A 103 13.50 -4.83 15.73
CA PRO A 103 12.36 -4.37 16.55
C PRO A 103 11.67 -3.11 16.01
N GLU A 104 12.03 -2.62 14.82
CA GLU A 104 11.50 -1.36 14.31
C GLU A 104 10.02 -1.48 13.95
N THR A 105 9.30 -0.38 14.17
CA THR A 105 7.88 -0.27 13.87
C THR A 105 7.60 1.00 13.06
N PHE A 106 6.42 1.05 12.46
CA PHE A 106 5.95 2.23 11.76
C PHE A 106 4.44 2.41 11.94
N LEU A 107 4.02 3.66 11.87
CA LEU A 107 2.65 4.09 11.73
C LEU A 107 2.40 4.46 10.28
N ALA A 108 1.23 4.12 9.76
CA ALA A 108 0.75 4.60 8.48
C ALA A 108 -0.70 5.08 8.60
N ALA A 109 -1.02 6.19 7.95
CA ALA A 109 -2.37 6.76 7.92
C ALA A 109 -2.72 7.19 6.49
N LEU A 110 -3.70 6.50 5.90
CA LEU A 110 -4.32 6.91 4.65
C LEU A 110 -5.45 7.90 4.95
N ARG A 111 -5.46 9.04 4.26
CA ARG A 111 -6.38 10.13 4.55
C ARG A 111 -6.66 11.05 3.37
N ASP A 112 -7.73 11.83 3.50
CA ASP A 112 -7.99 12.99 2.65
C ASP A 112 -7.28 14.23 3.23
N ALA A 113 -6.09 14.56 2.73
CA ALA A 113 -5.32 15.70 3.23
C ALA A 113 -5.96 17.07 2.93
N ARG A 114 -7.05 17.13 2.16
CA ARG A 114 -7.80 18.37 1.95
C ARG A 114 -8.61 18.78 3.18
N ASN A 115 -9.02 17.82 4.02
CA ASN A 115 -9.65 18.11 5.31
C ASN A 115 -8.58 18.37 6.37
N LEU A 116 -8.49 19.58 6.90
CA LEU A 116 -7.44 19.95 7.85
C LEU A 116 -7.55 19.22 9.21
N ASN A 117 -8.70 18.65 9.55
CA ASN A 117 -8.85 17.85 10.75
C ASN A 117 -8.22 16.46 10.56
N PHE A 118 -7.23 16.10 11.37
CA PHE A 118 -6.50 14.86 11.14
C PHE A 118 -7.31 13.58 11.37
N ARG A 119 -8.10 13.52 12.44
CA ARG A 119 -8.88 12.31 12.78
C ARG A 119 -10.05 12.11 11.83
N GLN A 120 -10.76 13.19 11.48
CA GLN A 120 -11.79 13.17 10.43
C GLN A 120 -11.18 12.94 9.03
N SER A 121 -9.84 13.03 8.95
CA SER A 121 -8.94 12.65 7.87
C SER A 121 -9.10 11.23 7.33
N LEU A 122 -9.27 10.32 8.27
CA LEU A 122 -8.78 8.97 8.13
C LEU A 122 -9.69 8.12 7.25
N MET A 123 -9.05 7.37 6.36
CA MET A 123 -9.64 6.28 5.58
C MET A 123 -9.11 4.92 6.04
N GLY A 124 -7.97 4.93 6.73
CA GLY A 124 -7.38 3.76 7.35
C GLY A 124 -6.07 4.10 8.03
N SER A 125 -5.77 3.45 9.14
CA SER A 125 -4.51 3.66 9.85
C SER A 125 -4.05 2.38 10.53
N ILE A 126 -2.73 2.15 10.52
CA ILE A 126 -2.10 0.97 11.11
C ILE A 126 -0.86 1.36 11.92
N GLU A 127 -0.57 0.55 12.92
CA GLU A 127 0.74 0.40 13.55
C GLU A 127 1.22 -1.04 13.35
N SER A 128 2.42 -1.22 12.81
CA SER A 128 2.96 -2.56 12.53
C SER A 128 4.49 -2.56 12.40
N THR A 129 5.04 -3.75 12.18
CA THR A 129 6.44 -4.00 11.84
C THR A 129 6.52 -4.87 10.58
N VAL A 130 7.54 -4.63 9.74
CA VAL A 130 7.85 -5.49 8.58
C VAL A 130 8.87 -6.59 8.91
N ALA A 131 9.27 -6.73 10.18
CA ALA A 131 10.34 -7.63 10.63
C ALA A 131 10.14 -9.11 10.25
N TYR A 132 8.89 -9.54 10.10
CA TYR A 132 8.52 -10.94 9.83
C TYR A 132 8.04 -11.19 8.40
N GLY A 133 7.95 -10.14 7.57
CA GLY A 133 7.42 -10.21 6.22
C GLY A 133 6.56 -8.99 5.86
N PRO A 134 5.93 -9.03 4.67
CA PRO A 134 5.10 -7.94 4.20
C PRO A 134 3.79 -7.85 4.97
N VAL A 135 3.34 -6.62 5.17
CA VAL A 135 2.06 -6.30 5.78
C VAL A 135 1.26 -5.42 4.85
N TYR A 136 -0.06 -5.54 4.87
CA TYR A 136 -0.93 -4.70 4.06
C TYR A 136 -2.28 -4.46 4.72
N PHE A 137 -2.96 -3.41 4.29
CA PHE A 137 -4.36 -3.18 4.61
C PHE A 137 -5.12 -2.73 3.37
N ASN A 138 -6.44 -2.86 3.43
CA ASN A 138 -7.34 -2.32 2.43
C ASN A 138 -8.16 -1.21 3.08
N ALA A 139 -8.44 -0.15 2.32
CA ALA A 139 -9.37 0.91 2.68
C ALA A 139 -10.42 1.04 1.57
N GLN A 140 -11.67 1.28 1.94
CA GLN A 140 -12.80 1.41 1.02
C GLN A 140 -13.44 2.79 1.21
N PRO A 141 -12.77 3.87 0.78
CA PRO A 141 -13.12 5.22 1.17
C PRO A 141 -14.41 5.75 0.52
N ASN A 142 -14.87 5.13 -0.58
CA ASN A 142 -16.03 5.60 -1.35
C ASN A 142 -15.95 7.11 -1.69
N LEU A 143 -14.76 7.55 -2.09
CA LEU A 143 -14.42 8.96 -2.22
C LEU A 143 -14.69 9.46 -3.64
N GLN A 144 -15.57 10.46 -3.78
CA GLN A 144 -15.85 11.14 -5.05
C GLN A 144 -15.07 12.45 -5.16
N LEU A 145 -14.43 12.67 -6.30
CA LEU A 145 -13.53 13.79 -6.56
C LEU A 145 -13.90 14.45 -7.88
N SER A 146 -13.98 15.78 -7.89
CA SER A 146 -13.96 16.54 -9.15
C SER A 146 -12.54 16.55 -9.70
N LEU A 147 -12.37 16.21 -10.98
CA LEU A 147 -11.07 16.26 -11.65
C LEU A 147 -10.53 17.68 -11.78
N THR A 148 -11.38 18.70 -11.68
CA THR A 148 -10.97 20.12 -11.71
C THR A 148 -10.56 20.68 -10.35
N ASN A 149 -10.66 19.90 -9.27
CA ASN A 149 -10.25 20.35 -7.94
C ASN A 149 -8.73 20.58 -7.89
N SER A 150 -8.31 21.78 -7.47
CA SER A 150 -6.89 22.17 -7.40
C SER A 150 -6.07 21.30 -6.46
N ASN A 151 -6.71 20.79 -5.41
CA ASN A 151 -6.07 20.01 -4.33
C ASN A 151 -6.36 18.51 -4.49
N ILE A 152 -6.76 18.05 -5.68
CA ILE A 152 -7.10 16.63 -5.91
C ILE A 152 -5.98 15.66 -5.54
N LEU A 153 -4.72 16.06 -5.69
CA LEU A 153 -3.58 15.20 -5.36
C LEU A 153 -3.45 14.94 -3.85
N ASP A 154 -3.97 15.84 -3.00
CA ASP A 154 -3.99 15.69 -1.55
C ASP A 154 -5.14 14.77 -1.09
N ALA A 155 -6.11 14.49 -1.97
CA ALA A 155 -7.30 13.70 -1.63
C ALA A 155 -7.00 12.24 -1.28
N LEU A 156 -5.82 11.73 -1.67
CA LEU A 156 -5.38 10.39 -1.31
C LEU A 156 -3.92 10.43 -0.88
N THR A 157 -3.73 10.77 0.39
CA THR A 157 -2.43 10.98 1.01
C THR A 157 -2.15 9.90 2.05
N LEU A 158 -0.96 9.32 2.00
CA LEU A 158 -0.45 8.38 2.98
C LEU A 158 0.64 9.06 3.81
N ASN A 159 0.39 9.25 5.09
CA ASN A 159 1.39 9.64 6.06
C ASN A 159 2.06 8.38 6.62
N VAL A 160 3.38 8.39 6.76
CA VAL A 160 4.16 7.29 7.35
C VAL A 160 5.13 7.88 8.36
N LYS A 161 5.12 7.35 9.58
CA LYS A 161 6.02 7.74 10.67
C LYS A 161 6.69 6.49 11.21
N THR A 162 8.00 6.55 11.47
CA THR A 162 8.76 5.35 11.86
C THR A 162 9.34 5.47 13.26
N HIS A 163 9.60 4.33 13.88
CA HIS A 163 10.15 4.23 15.22
C HIS A 163 11.24 3.15 15.26
N GLY A 164 12.40 3.50 15.82
CA GLY A 164 13.54 2.58 15.94
C GLY A 164 14.43 2.44 14.70
N TYR A 165 14.06 3.03 13.55
CA TYR A 165 14.87 3.00 12.33
C TYR A 165 16.12 3.91 12.45
N ASN A 166 17.21 3.36 12.95
CA ASN A 166 18.52 4.02 13.07
C ASN A 166 19.50 3.53 11.98
N TYR A 167 19.35 4.05 10.77
CA TYR A 167 20.15 3.68 9.60
C TYR A 167 20.85 4.90 9.00
N ALA A 168 21.85 4.65 8.14
CA ALA A 168 22.56 5.71 7.45
C ALA A 168 21.58 6.63 6.68
N PRO A 169 21.78 7.97 6.68
CA PRO A 169 20.91 8.90 5.97
C PRO A 169 20.74 8.54 4.49
N GLY A 170 19.50 8.61 4.00
CA GLY A 170 19.16 8.27 2.61
C GLY A 170 18.95 6.78 2.35
N SER A 171 19.11 5.91 3.35
CA SER A 171 18.85 4.48 3.20
C SER A 171 17.36 4.22 2.93
N GLU A 172 17.05 3.43 1.89
CA GLU A 172 15.70 2.96 1.59
C GLU A 172 15.40 1.67 2.35
N LEU A 173 14.44 1.70 3.28
CA LEU A 173 14.27 0.64 4.29
C LEU A 173 12.91 -0.07 4.21
N ILE A 174 11.92 0.56 3.60
CA ILE A 174 10.63 -0.06 3.30
C ILE A 174 10.27 0.22 1.85
N CYS A 175 9.82 -0.83 1.16
CA CYS A 175 9.18 -0.71 -0.13
C CYS A 175 7.65 -0.62 0.09
N LEU A 176 7.08 0.49 -0.38
CA LEU A 176 5.65 0.76 -0.43
C LEU A 176 5.11 0.27 -1.78
N SER A 177 4.18 -0.67 -1.75
CA SER A 177 3.37 -1.03 -2.92
C SER A 177 1.94 -0.60 -2.65
N TYR A 178 1.27 0.00 -3.63
CA TYR A 178 -0.15 0.33 -3.49
C TYR A 178 -0.93 0.05 -4.78
N ARG A 179 -2.22 -0.24 -4.60
CA ARG A 179 -3.18 -0.44 -5.69
C ARG A 179 -4.44 0.36 -5.44
N ILE A 180 -4.84 1.17 -6.42
CA ILE A 180 -6.04 2.02 -6.36
C ILE A 180 -7.04 1.51 -7.38
N TYR A 181 -8.26 1.26 -6.93
CA TYR A 181 -9.40 0.88 -7.76
C TYR A 181 -10.35 2.06 -7.87
N TYR A 182 -10.39 2.69 -9.04
CA TYR A 182 -11.23 3.87 -9.25
C TYR A 182 -12.03 3.79 -10.54
N LYS A 183 -13.09 4.60 -10.59
CA LYS A 183 -13.97 4.76 -11.74
C LYS A 183 -13.92 6.20 -12.19
N LEU A 184 -13.72 6.42 -13.48
CA LEU A 184 -13.78 7.73 -14.11
C LEU A 184 -15.20 7.98 -14.59
N LEU A 185 -15.73 9.16 -14.32
CA LEU A 185 -17.16 9.41 -14.42
C LEU A 185 -17.45 10.73 -15.13
N ALA A 186 -18.51 10.72 -15.94
CA ALA A 186 -19.11 11.94 -16.48
C ALA A 186 -20.12 12.58 -15.50
N THR A 187 -20.75 11.76 -14.63
CA THR A 187 -21.74 12.16 -13.63
C THR A 187 -21.51 11.43 -12.30
N LEU A 188 -21.99 11.97 -11.18
CA LEU A 188 -21.78 11.45 -9.83
C LEU A 188 -22.64 10.20 -9.52
N ASN A 189 -22.42 9.10 -10.23
CA ASN A 189 -23.03 7.81 -9.92
C ASN A 189 -22.00 6.66 -10.09
N PRO A 190 -21.18 6.39 -9.07
CA PRO A 190 -20.15 5.37 -9.17
C PRO A 190 -20.70 3.94 -9.17
N ARG A 191 -21.92 3.72 -8.63
CA ARG A 191 -22.46 2.40 -8.28
C ARG A 191 -21.49 1.57 -7.44
N CYS A 192 -20.90 2.17 -6.40
CA CYS A 192 -19.99 1.47 -5.50
C CYS A 192 -20.76 0.50 -4.60
N LYS A 193 -20.21 -0.69 -4.39
CA LYS A 193 -20.74 -1.75 -3.50
C LYS A 193 -20.03 -1.83 -2.16
N LEU A 194 -18.81 -1.28 -2.08
CA LEU A 194 -17.99 -1.29 -0.87
C LEU A 194 -17.80 0.13 -0.34
N TYR A 195 -18.01 0.28 0.95
CA TYR A 195 -17.59 1.45 1.69
C TYR A 195 -17.37 1.01 3.13
N ASP A 196 -16.26 1.45 3.73
CA ASP A 196 -15.99 1.18 5.14
C ASP A 196 -16.59 2.32 5.98
N THR A 197 -17.34 1.96 7.02
CA THR A 197 -17.83 2.91 8.04
C THR A 197 -17.16 2.69 9.39
N SER A 198 -16.23 1.73 9.46
CA SER A 198 -15.52 1.40 10.68
C SER A 198 -14.48 2.48 10.99
N ASP A 199 -14.32 2.74 12.27
CA ASP A 199 -13.23 3.49 12.89
C ASP A 199 -11.97 2.63 13.11
N GLN A 200 -11.84 1.52 12.37
CA GLN A 200 -10.76 0.56 12.53
C GLN A 200 -10.23 0.15 11.16
N THR A 201 -9.00 -0.36 11.14
CA THR A 201 -8.39 -0.94 9.95
C THR A 201 -7.99 -2.37 10.22
N ILE A 202 -8.35 -3.27 9.31
CA ILE A 202 -7.91 -4.66 9.37
C ILE A 202 -6.51 -4.76 8.76
N LEU A 203 -5.52 -4.85 9.62
CA LEU A 203 -4.14 -5.16 9.24
C LEU A 203 -4.05 -6.65 8.87
N VAL A 204 -3.38 -6.93 7.76
CA VAL A 204 -3.10 -8.28 7.29
C VAL A 204 -1.59 -8.48 7.20
N GLU A 205 -1.07 -9.46 7.93
CA GLU A 205 0.36 -9.68 8.09
C GLU A 205 0.72 -11.07 7.57
N THR A 206 1.79 -11.17 6.78
CA THR A 206 2.32 -12.47 6.34
C THR A 206 3.58 -12.80 7.13
N ASN A 207 3.54 -13.87 7.93
CA ASN A 207 4.70 -14.30 8.71
C ASN A 207 5.52 -15.35 7.94
N PHE A 208 6.66 -14.93 7.38
CA PHE A 208 7.61 -15.80 6.70
C PHE A 208 8.52 -16.59 7.67
N ALA A 209 8.58 -16.21 8.94
CA ALA A 209 9.42 -16.90 9.94
C ALA A 209 8.77 -18.16 10.51
N ARG A 210 7.43 -18.23 10.61
CA ARG A 210 6.76 -19.29 11.38
C ARG A 210 5.86 -20.25 10.60
N SER A 211 5.26 -19.87 9.45
CA SER A 211 4.34 -20.80 8.74
C SER A 211 3.69 -20.31 7.43
N LYS A 212 4.12 -19.18 6.83
CA LYS A 212 3.36 -18.50 5.74
C LYS A 212 1.90 -18.18 6.12
N VAL A 213 1.55 -18.25 7.40
CA VAL A 213 0.20 -17.94 7.88
C VAL A 213 -0.04 -16.44 7.74
N THR A 214 -1.19 -16.10 7.19
CA THR A 214 -1.70 -14.75 7.11
C THR A 214 -2.56 -14.48 8.35
N THR A 215 -2.14 -13.55 9.21
CA THR A 215 -2.93 -13.10 10.36
C THR A 215 -3.72 -11.85 10.02
N ARG A 216 -4.86 -11.66 10.68
CA ARG A 216 -5.70 -10.47 10.55
C ARG A 216 -5.91 -9.86 11.92
N ARG A 217 -5.59 -8.59 12.08
CA ARG A 217 -5.71 -7.87 13.35
C ARG A 217 -6.46 -6.54 13.12
N PRO A 218 -7.59 -6.31 13.81
CA PRO A 218 -8.21 -4.99 13.82
C PRO A 218 -7.31 -4.02 14.60
N ILE A 219 -7.18 -2.79 14.09
CA ILE A 219 -6.48 -1.68 14.75
C ILE A 219 -7.42 -0.49 14.75
N LYS A 220 -7.76 0.02 15.91
CA LYS A 220 -8.65 1.19 15.98
C LYS A 220 -7.86 2.46 15.72
N TRP A 221 -8.48 3.42 15.04
CA TRP A 221 -7.84 4.70 14.73
C TRP A 221 -7.58 5.54 15.98
N GLU A 222 -8.36 5.35 17.05
CA GLU A 222 -8.17 6.02 18.34
C GLU A 222 -6.91 5.55 19.07
N GLU A 223 -6.47 4.30 18.85
CA GLU A 223 -5.30 3.70 19.46
C GLU A 223 -3.99 4.22 18.83
N ILE A 224 -4.07 4.79 17.62
CA ILE A 224 -2.93 5.29 16.88
C ILE A 224 -2.75 6.78 17.15
N ASN A 225 -1.61 7.14 17.73
CA ASN A 225 -1.19 8.52 17.92
C ASN A 225 -0.16 8.91 16.87
N PHE A 226 -0.65 9.50 15.78
CA PHE A 226 0.17 10.04 14.71
C PHE A 226 0.93 11.31 15.16
#